data_AF-A0A0B2X6H7-F1
#
_entry.id   AF-A0A0B2X6H7-F1
#
_cell.length_a   1.000
_cell.length_b   1.000
_cell.length_c   1.000
_cell.angle_alpha   90.00
_cell.angle_beta   90.00
_cell.angle_gamma   90.00
#
_symmetry.space_group_name_H-M   'P 1'
#
loop_
_entity.id
_entity.type
_entity.pdbx_description
1 polymer ?
#
loop_
_entity_poly.entity_id
_entity_poly.type
_entity_poly.pdbx_seq_one_letter_code
_entity_poly.pdbx_strand_id
1 'polypeptide(L)'
;MGTASSGESELIRLSLVDFFTGAVLIDSLVYPGVKMAHYNTRFSGVSKQTMEDSLRRRKCILGRDSARQAIYKFVGPDTVVIGHAGHQDLTSLRWIHHRIVDTLMIETRKRRLEEDMARRKEWEESASLDQQEGANSNFATQDKDSNTAVTNSQQGGLSLKALTLKRLNRVIQVKNRGHNSLEDALATRDLLHWHIDRTLKSSAEGLR
;
A
#
# COMPACT_ATOMS: atom_id res chain seq x y z
N MET A 1 -9.52 -3.97 10.29
CA MET A 1 -10.56 -5.03 10.17
C MET A 1 -10.55 -5.95 11.38
N GLY A 2 -11.71 -6.47 11.77
CA GLY A 2 -11.85 -7.59 12.72
C GLY A 2 -12.31 -8.86 12.01
N THR A 3 -12.51 -9.94 12.77
CA THR A 3 -12.98 -11.25 12.29
C THR A 3 -14.32 -11.60 12.94
N ALA A 4 -15.34 -11.80 12.12
CA ALA A 4 -16.67 -12.26 12.53
C ALA A 4 -16.63 -13.71 13.03
N SER A 5 -17.66 -14.14 13.77
CA SER A 5 -17.79 -15.53 14.21
C SER A 5 -17.96 -16.53 13.05
N SER A 6 -18.37 -16.06 11.86
CA SER A 6 -18.37 -16.84 10.61
C SER A 6 -16.98 -17.04 10.01
N GLY A 7 -15.95 -16.34 10.50
CA GLY A 7 -14.61 -16.30 9.92
C GLY A 7 -14.41 -15.18 8.88
N GLU A 8 -15.47 -14.48 8.48
CA GLU A 8 -15.37 -13.37 7.53
C GLU A 8 -14.69 -12.12 8.14
N SER A 9 -14.02 -11.34 7.29
CA SER A 9 -13.45 -10.04 7.69
C SER A 9 -14.56 -8.99 7.82
N GLU A 10 -14.61 -8.30 8.96
CA GLU A 10 -15.67 -7.31 9.29
C GLU A 10 -15.10 -5.92 9.60
N LEU A 11 -15.76 -4.89 9.06
CA LEU A 11 -15.35 -3.49 9.18
C LEU A 11 -15.58 -3.00 10.61
N ILE A 12 -14.51 -2.51 11.25
CA ILE A 12 -14.56 -2.04 12.65
C ILE A 12 -13.98 -0.64 12.88
N ARG A 13 -13.31 -0.07 11.88
CA ARG A 13 -12.76 1.29 11.89
C ARG A 13 -12.71 1.79 10.46
N LEU A 14 -13.02 3.06 10.27
CA LEU A 14 -13.02 3.73 8.98
C LEU A 14 -12.35 5.10 9.14
N SER A 15 -11.35 5.36 8.29
CA SER A 15 -10.76 6.69 8.16
C SER A 15 -10.82 7.11 6.68
N LEU A 16 -11.29 8.32 6.42
CA LEU A 16 -11.38 8.93 5.09
C LEU A 16 -10.73 10.31 5.15
N VAL A 17 -9.82 10.58 4.21
CA VAL A 17 -9.02 11.81 4.17
C VAL A 17 -9.16 12.43 2.79
N ASP A 18 -9.35 13.75 2.74
CA ASP A 18 -9.31 14.49 1.49
C ASP A 18 -7.89 14.49 0.90
N PHE A 19 -7.77 14.15 -0.38
CA PHE A 19 -6.47 13.97 -1.01
C PHE A 19 -5.67 15.27 -1.15
N PHE A 20 -6.33 16.37 -1.47
CA PHE A 20 -5.65 17.63 -1.75
C PHE A 20 -5.27 18.33 -0.45
N THR A 21 -6.25 18.59 0.41
CA THR A 21 -6.05 19.34 1.66
C THR A 21 -5.45 18.51 2.79
N GLY A 22 -5.64 17.19 2.77
CA GLY A 22 -5.30 16.32 3.90
C GLY A 22 -6.30 16.40 5.07
N ALA A 23 -7.45 17.07 4.87
CA ALA A 23 -8.49 17.15 5.89
C ALA A 23 -9.08 15.77 6.21
N VAL A 24 -9.26 15.48 7.49
CA VAL A 24 -9.90 14.24 7.95
C VAL A 24 -11.40 14.38 7.79
N LEU A 25 -11.97 13.69 6.82
CA LEU A 25 -13.41 13.71 6.52
C LEU A 25 -14.18 12.74 7.44
N ILE A 26 -13.59 11.57 7.70
CA ILE A 26 -14.12 10.56 8.62
C ILE A 26 -12.95 9.97 9.41
N ASP A 27 -13.07 9.85 10.72
CA ASP A 27 -12.26 8.94 11.53
C ASP A 27 -13.12 8.39 12.66
N SER A 28 -13.67 7.19 12.46
CA SER A 28 -14.63 6.62 13.41
C SER A 28 -14.51 5.11 13.52
N LEU A 29 -14.91 4.60 14.69
CA LEU A 29 -15.15 3.17 14.85
C LEU A 29 -16.47 2.79 14.19
N VAL A 30 -16.51 1.58 13.64
CA VAL A 30 -17.72 1.00 13.07
C VAL A 30 -18.13 -0.14 13.98
N TYR A 31 -19.27 -0.02 14.64
CA TYR A 31 -19.80 -1.09 15.44
C TYR A 31 -20.29 -2.22 14.51
N PRO A 32 -19.79 -3.45 14.67
CA PRO A 32 -20.11 -4.55 13.76
C PRO A 32 -21.59 -4.95 13.89
N GLY A 33 -22.24 -5.22 12.76
CA GLY A 33 -23.64 -5.71 12.73
C GLY A 33 -23.77 -7.21 13.01
N VAL A 34 -22.63 -7.90 13.16
CA VAL A 34 -22.53 -9.34 13.34
C VAL A 34 -21.74 -9.67 14.60
N LYS A 35 -21.90 -10.89 15.11
CA LYS A 35 -21.10 -11.38 16.24
C LYS A 35 -19.63 -11.50 15.83
N MET A 36 -18.75 -10.92 16.65
CA MET A 36 -17.30 -10.95 16.42
C MET A 36 -16.64 -12.13 17.13
N ALA A 37 -15.71 -12.80 16.46
CA ALA A 37 -14.76 -13.72 17.10
C ALA A 37 -13.57 -12.94 17.69
N HIS A 38 -12.94 -12.09 16.88
CA HIS A 38 -11.76 -11.31 17.27
C HIS A 38 -11.77 -9.91 16.66
N TYR A 39 -11.34 -8.90 17.41
CA TYR A 39 -11.15 -7.54 16.89
C TYR A 39 -9.79 -7.32 16.22
N ASN A 40 -8.91 -8.34 16.25
CA ASN A 40 -7.56 -8.29 15.69
C ASN A 40 -6.74 -7.10 16.20
N THR A 41 -6.83 -6.77 17.50
CA THR A 41 -6.29 -5.54 18.13
C THR A 41 -4.84 -5.24 17.75
N ARG A 42 -3.98 -6.27 17.61
CA ARG A 42 -2.58 -6.11 17.18
C ARG A 42 -2.46 -5.41 15.83
N PHE A 43 -3.40 -5.67 14.93
CA PHE A 43 -3.42 -5.13 13.57
C PHE A 43 -4.40 -3.96 13.45
N SER A 44 -5.58 -4.05 14.07
CA SER A 44 -6.63 -3.04 13.92
C SER A 44 -6.48 -1.82 14.84
N GLY A 45 -5.72 -1.94 15.93
CA GLY A 45 -5.67 -0.93 16.99
C GLY A 45 -6.97 -0.81 17.80
N VAL A 46 -7.97 -1.66 17.57
CA VAL A 46 -9.28 -1.60 18.22
C VAL A 46 -9.44 -2.77 19.17
N SER A 47 -9.61 -2.47 20.46
CA SER A 47 -9.95 -3.47 21.47
C SER A 47 -11.47 -3.62 21.62
N LYS A 48 -11.93 -4.76 22.16
CA LYS A 48 -13.34 -4.97 22.50
C LYS A 48 -13.87 -3.89 23.45
N GLN A 49 -13.10 -3.57 24.49
CA GLN A 49 -13.44 -2.53 25.45
C GLN A 49 -13.60 -1.16 24.77
N THR A 50 -12.65 -0.78 23.91
CA THR A 50 -12.72 0.49 23.16
C THR A 50 -13.96 0.56 22.27
N MET A 51 -14.34 -0.55 21.64
CA MET A 51 -15.56 -0.63 20.82
C MET A 51 -16.83 -0.45 21.67
N GLU A 52 -16.92 -1.17 22.79
CA GLU A 52 -18.07 -1.09 23.70
C GLU A 52 -18.20 0.30 24.33
N ASP A 53 -17.09 0.92 24.73
CA ASP A 53 -17.05 2.28 25.26
C ASP A 53 -17.55 3.30 24.23
N SER A 54 -17.15 3.13 22.96
CA SER A 54 -17.60 4.00 21.86
C SER A 54 -19.09 3.86 21.59
N LEU A 55 -19.62 2.62 21.64
CA LEU A 55 -21.06 2.36 21.53
C LEU A 55 -21.83 3.04 22.66
N ARG A 56 -21.42 2.86 23.92
CA ARG A 56 -22.10 3.48 25.09
C ARG A 56 -22.12 5.00 24.99
N ARG A 57 -21.06 5.60 24.45
CA ARG A 57 -20.94 7.05 24.23
C ARG A 57 -21.59 7.54 22.94
N ARG A 58 -22.17 6.65 22.12
CA ARG A 58 -22.74 6.97 20.79
C ARG A 58 -21.74 7.68 19.86
N LYS A 59 -20.47 7.25 19.89
CA LYS A 59 -19.36 7.84 19.11
C LYS A 59 -18.90 6.96 17.94
N CYS A 60 -19.57 5.84 17.67
CA CYS A 60 -19.30 4.97 16.54
C CYS A 60 -20.43 5.00 15.50
N ILE A 61 -20.09 4.63 14.27
CA ILE A 61 -21.05 4.37 13.21
C ILE A 61 -21.63 2.96 13.41
N LEU A 62 -22.94 2.80 13.24
CA LEU A 62 -23.61 1.52 13.46
C LEU A 62 -23.67 0.70 12.18
N GLY A 63 -22.81 -0.31 12.07
CA GLY A 63 -22.76 -1.24 10.95
C GLY A 63 -22.10 -0.68 9.69
N ARG A 64 -21.70 -1.61 8.81
CA ARG A 64 -21.04 -1.31 7.54
C ARG A 64 -21.89 -0.46 6.60
N ASP A 65 -23.21 -0.65 6.59
CA ASP A 65 -24.09 0.08 5.67
C ASP A 65 -24.17 1.57 6.01
N SER A 66 -24.27 1.90 7.31
CA SER A 66 -24.16 3.28 7.77
C SER A 66 -22.78 3.87 7.51
N ALA A 67 -21.71 3.06 7.59
CA ALA A 67 -20.36 3.49 7.24
C ALA A 67 -20.25 3.83 5.74
N ARG A 68 -20.85 3.03 4.86
CA ARG A 68 -20.95 3.35 3.43
C ARG A 68 -21.73 4.65 3.20
N GLN A 69 -22.88 4.82 3.84
CA GLN A 69 -23.65 6.07 3.74
C GLN A 69 -22.83 7.29 4.19
N ALA A 70 -21.98 7.16 5.21
CA ALA A 70 -21.08 8.22 5.62
C ALA A 70 -20.03 8.53 4.55
N ILE A 71 -19.44 7.51 3.92
CA ILE A 71 -18.49 7.67 2.79
C ILE A 71 -19.16 8.40 1.62
N TYR A 72 -20.40 8.02 1.26
CA TYR A 72 -21.11 8.56 0.11
C TYR A 72 -21.46 10.04 0.22
N LYS A 73 -21.36 10.64 1.41
CA LYS A 73 -21.47 12.10 1.57
C LYS A 73 -20.31 12.86 0.93
N PHE A 74 -19.17 12.19 0.75
CA PHE A 74 -17.94 12.77 0.22
C PHE A 74 -17.49 12.12 -1.09
N VAL A 75 -17.86 10.85 -1.32
CA VAL A 75 -17.41 10.06 -2.47
C VAL A 75 -18.58 9.73 -3.37
N GLY A 76 -18.56 10.27 -4.59
CA GLY A 76 -19.50 9.95 -5.66
C GLY A 76 -18.92 8.96 -6.68
N PRO A 77 -19.69 8.62 -7.73
CA PRO A 77 -19.25 7.68 -8.78
C PRO A 77 -17.97 8.13 -9.49
N ASP A 78 -17.81 9.43 -9.72
CA ASP A 78 -16.67 10.01 -10.43
C ASP A 78 -15.46 10.33 -9.55
N THR A 79 -15.63 10.28 -8.22
CA THR A 79 -14.56 10.56 -7.26
C THR A 79 -13.48 9.48 -7.34
N VAL A 80 -12.21 9.85 -7.42
CA VAL A 80 -11.11 8.89 -7.39
C VAL A 80 -10.84 8.46 -5.95
N VAL A 81 -10.88 7.16 -5.68
CA VAL A 81 -10.54 6.57 -4.38
C VAL A 81 -9.09 6.12 -4.40
N ILE A 82 -8.35 6.48 -3.36
CA ILE A 82 -6.92 6.15 -3.25
C ILE A 82 -6.73 5.15 -2.13
N GLY A 83 -5.94 4.11 -2.37
CA GLY A 83 -5.65 3.06 -1.40
C GLY A 83 -4.25 2.48 -1.55
N HIS A 84 -3.88 1.62 -0.60
CA HIS A 84 -2.69 0.78 -0.68
C HIS A 84 -3.12 -0.67 -0.44
N ALA A 85 -3.07 -1.51 -1.46
CA ALA A 85 -3.73 -2.82 -1.44
C ALA A 85 -5.24 -2.73 -1.15
N GLY A 86 -5.91 -1.72 -1.73
CA GLY A 86 -7.26 -1.28 -1.35
C GLY A 86 -8.37 -2.31 -1.60
N HIS A 87 -8.10 -3.38 -2.35
CA HIS A 87 -9.04 -4.48 -2.55
C HIS A 87 -9.52 -5.10 -1.22
N GLN A 88 -8.66 -5.15 -0.20
CA GLN A 88 -9.02 -5.67 1.12
C GLN A 88 -10.04 -4.76 1.80
N ASP A 89 -9.81 -3.44 1.75
CA ASP A 89 -10.68 -2.42 2.36
C ASP A 89 -12.04 -2.33 1.65
N LEU A 90 -12.07 -2.45 0.33
CA LEU A 90 -13.30 -2.45 -0.46
C LEU A 90 -14.14 -3.71 -0.26
N THR A 91 -13.49 -4.87 -0.15
CA THR A 91 -14.16 -6.15 0.17
C THR A 91 -14.81 -6.09 1.55
N SER A 92 -14.05 -5.59 2.52
CA SER A 92 -14.45 -5.20 3.88
C SER A 92 -15.73 -4.35 3.91
N LEU A 93 -15.78 -3.33 3.03
CA LEU A 93 -16.89 -2.41 2.87
C LEU A 93 -18.04 -3.00 2.05
N ARG A 94 -17.86 -4.16 1.41
CA ARG A 94 -18.75 -4.71 0.37
C ARG A 94 -19.14 -3.63 -0.64
N TRP A 95 -18.12 -2.92 -1.11
CA TRP A 95 -18.28 -1.77 -1.98
C TRP A 95 -17.43 -1.93 -3.23
N ILE A 96 -18.08 -1.78 -4.39
CA ILE A 96 -17.45 -1.78 -5.70
C ILE A 96 -17.33 -0.32 -6.15
N HIS A 97 -16.11 0.10 -6.46
CA HIS A 97 -15.83 1.41 -7.02
C HIS A 97 -14.91 1.26 -8.23
N HIS A 98 -15.15 2.02 -9.30
CA HIS A 98 -14.44 1.82 -10.56
C HIS A 98 -13.23 2.75 -10.75
N ARG A 99 -13.18 3.89 -10.04
CA ARG A 99 -12.07 4.85 -10.12
C ARG A 99 -11.17 4.72 -8.90
N ILE A 100 -10.23 3.79 -8.98
CA ILE A 100 -9.30 3.51 -7.88
C ILE A 100 -7.87 3.74 -8.33
N VAL A 101 -7.11 4.44 -7.50
CA VAL A 101 -5.65 4.50 -7.59
C VAL A 101 -5.08 3.67 -6.43
N ASP A 102 -4.42 2.55 -6.75
CA ASP A 102 -3.75 1.71 -5.76
C ASP A 102 -2.23 1.93 -5.80
N THR A 103 -1.70 2.48 -4.72
CA THR A 103 -0.27 2.78 -4.59
C THR A 103 0.62 1.54 -4.57
N LEU A 104 0.10 0.39 -4.10
CA LEU A 104 0.84 -0.88 -4.17
C LEU A 104 1.03 -1.31 -5.63
N MET A 105 0.00 -1.14 -6.47
CA MET A 105 0.08 -1.45 -7.89
C MET A 105 1.05 -0.52 -8.61
N ILE A 106 1.04 0.77 -8.28
CA ILE A 106 2.00 1.76 -8.83
C ILE A 106 3.44 1.34 -8.52
N GLU A 107 3.75 1.05 -7.25
CA GLU A 107 5.12 0.66 -6.86
C GLU A 107 5.51 -0.69 -7.47
N THR A 108 4.60 -1.66 -7.51
CA THR A 108 4.86 -2.98 -8.13
C THR A 108 5.21 -2.83 -9.61
N ARG A 109 4.45 -2.01 -10.35
CA ARG A 109 4.70 -1.75 -11.76
C ARG A 109 6.03 -1.01 -11.96
N LYS A 110 6.31 -0.01 -11.13
CA LYS A 110 7.56 0.75 -11.19
C LYS A 110 8.77 -0.16 -10.95
N ARG A 111 8.73 -1.01 -9.92
CA ARG A 111 9.81 -1.93 -9.60
C ARG A 111 10.10 -2.90 -10.75
N ARG A 112 9.06 -3.47 -11.37
CA ARG A 112 9.21 -4.34 -12.55
C ARG A 112 9.87 -3.61 -13.72
N LEU A 113 9.47 -2.37 -13.99
CA LEU A 113 10.09 -1.57 -15.06
C LEU A 113 11.56 -1.25 -14.77
N GLU A 114 11.91 -0.93 -13.52
CA GLU A 114 13.30 -0.71 -13.10
C GLU A 114 14.13 -2.00 -13.26
N GLU A 115 13.59 -3.16 -12.84
CA GLU A 115 14.22 -4.48 -13.03
C GLU A 115 14.41 -4.83 -14.52
N ASP A 116 13.41 -4.56 -15.37
CA ASP A 116 13.49 -4.79 -16.82
C ASP A 116 14.54 -3.90 -17.50
N MET A 117 14.59 -2.61 -17.13
CA MET A 117 15.60 -1.68 -17.66
C MET A 117 17.02 -2.08 -17.24
N ALA A 118 17.21 -2.49 -15.98
CA ALA A 118 18.51 -2.97 -15.49
C ALA A 118 18.98 -4.20 -16.28
N ARG A 119 18.12 -5.20 -16.46
CA ARG A 119 18.43 -6.41 -17.24
C ARG A 119 18.78 -6.11 -18.70
N ARG A 120 18.09 -5.15 -19.32
CA ARG A 120 18.40 -4.71 -20.69
C ARG A 120 19.76 -4.05 -20.78
N LYS A 121 20.07 -3.16 -19.82
CA LYS A 121 21.36 -2.47 -19.77
C LYS A 121 22.52 -3.45 -19.57
N GLU A 122 22.37 -4.41 -18.67
CA GLU A 122 23.35 -5.49 -18.45
C GLU A 122 23.58 -6.29 -19.74
N TRP A 123 22.52 -6.65 -20.47
CA TRP A 123 22.63 -7.34 -21.75
C TRP A 123 23.37 -6.51 -22.82
N GLU A 124 23.05 -5.22 -22.93
CA GLU A 124 23.72 -4.30 -23.86
C GLU A 124 25.21 -4.12 -23.52
N GLU A 125 25.55 -4.00 -22.24
CA GLU A 125 26.92 -3.93 -21.75
C GLU A 125 27.69 -5.22 -22.08
N SER A 126 27.13 -6.40 -21.80
CA SER A 126 27.74 -7.69 -22.17
C SER A 126 27.92 -7.85 -23.69
N ALA A 127 26.90 -7.50 -24.49
CA ALA A 127 26.99 -7.57 -25.94
C ALA A 127 28.04 -6.61 -26.54
N SER A 128 28.27 -5.46 -25.87
CA SER A 128 29.32 -4.52 -26.26
C SER A 128 30.73 -4.98 -25.89
N LEU A 129 30.88 -5.78 -24.82
CA LEU A 129 32.14 -6.40 -24.40
C LEU A 129 32.54 -7.56 -25.33
N ASP A 130 31.59 -8.39 -25.74
CA ASP A 130 31.83 -9.50 -26.69
C ASP A 130 32.38 -9.01 -28.05
N GLN A 131 31.99 -7.80 -28.49
CA GLN A 131 32.54 -7.19 -29.71
C GLN A 131 33.98 -6.69 -29.56
N GLN A 132 34.47 -6.45 -28.33
CA GLN A 132 35.86 -6.06 -28.07
C GLN A 132 36.77 -7.28 -27.86
N GLU A 133 36.26 -8.41 -27.36
CA GLU A 133 37.04 -9.65 -27.17
C GLU A 133 37.21 -10.48 -28.46
N GLY A 134 36.46 -10.17 -29.53
CA GLY A 134 36.61 -10.78 -30.86
C GLY A 134 37.97 -10.57 -31.56
N ALA A 135 38.92 -9.83 -30.94
CA ALA A 135 40.28 -9.64 -31.43
C ALA A 135 41.36 -10.40 -30.64
N ASN A 136 41.01 -11.21 -29.62
CA ASN A 136 42.02 -12.00 -28.91
C ASN A 136 41.45 -13.35 -28.41
N SER A 137 41.43 -14.33 -29.31
CA SER A 137 41.06 -15.70 -28.95
C SER A 137 42.19 -16.37 -28.16
N ASN A 138 41.92 -16.77 -26.92
CA ASN A 138 42.48 -17.99 -26.36
C ASN A 138 41.48 -18.67 -25.43
N PHE A 139 41.36 -19.97 -25.66
CA PHE A 139 40.34 -20.89 -25.19
C PHE A 139 40.54 -21.26 -23.71
N ALA A 140 39.49 -21.20 -22.89
CA ALA A 140 39.41 -21.98 -21.65
C ALA A 140 37.95 -22.23 -21.27
N THR A 141 37.55 -23.50 -21.37
CA THR A 141 36.35 -24.08 -20.78
C THR A 141 36.42 -24.01 -19.25
N GLN A 142 35.35 -23.57 -18.59
CA GLN A 142 35.06 -24.00 -17.23
C GLN A 142 33.57 -23.79 -16.88
N ASP A 143 32.86 -24.91 -16.79
CA ASP A 143 31.63 -25.05 -16.00
C ASP A 143 31.89 -24.59 -14.57
N LYS A 144 30.99 -23.78 -14.02
CA LYS A 144 30.75 -23.70 -12.58
C LYS A 144 29.37 -23.11 -12.29
N ASP A 145 28.45 -24.03 -12.04
CA ASP A 145 27.35 -23.84 -11.10
C ASP A 145 27.87 -23.10 -9.85
N SER A 146 27.44 -21.87 -9.67
CA SER A 146 27.55 -21.19 -8.39
C SER A 146 26.25 -20.47 -8.10
N ASN A 147 25.43 -21.21 -7.35
CA ASN A 147 24.29 -20.76 -6.58
C ASN A 147 24.70 -19.58 -5.68
N THR A 148 24.73 -18.37 -6.25
CA THR A 148 24.96 -17.16 -5.49
C THR A 148 23.60 -16.70 -4.99
N ALA A 149 23.22 -17.24 -3.84
CA ALA A 149 22.23 -16.63 -2.96
C ALA A 149 22.76 -15.25 -2.54
N VAL A 150 22.60 -14.27 -3.44
CA VAL A 150 22.80 -12.86 -3.12
C VAL A 150 21.80 -12.54 -2.03
N THR A 151 22.34 -12.19 -0.87
CA THR A 151 21.60 -11.90 0.34
C THR A 151 20.62 -10.77 0.08
N ASN A 152 19.34 -11.14 0.00
CA ASN A 152 18.24 -10.29 -0.47
C ASN A 152 17.77 -9.26 0.58
N SER A 153 18.72 -8.63 1.31
CA SER A 153 18.45 -7.70 2.40
C SER A 153 18.26 -6.24 1.94
N GLN A 154 18.48 -5.94 0.65
CA GLN A 154 18.30 -4.61 0.07
C GLN A 154 17.04 -4.44 -0.80
N GLN A 155 16.31 -5.52 -1.12
CA GLN A 155 14.97 -5.41 -1.71
C GLN A 155 13.94 -5.05 -0.63
N GLY A 156 13.92 -3.76 -0.25
CA GLY A 156 12.92 -3.23 0.68
C GLY A 156 11.50 -3.60 0.25
N GLY A 157 10.72 -4.18 1.17
CA GLY A 157 9.39 -4.72 0.87
C GLY A 157 8.41 -3.67 0.30
N LEU A 158 7.35 -4.15 -0.34
CA LEU A 158 6.29 -3.30 -0.92
C LEU A 158 5.20 -2.91 0.08
N SER A 159 5.38 -3.26 1.37
CA SER A 159 4.41 -2.86 2.39
C SER A 159 4.39 -1.35 2.54
N LEU A 160 3.22 -0.79 2.87
CA LEU A 160 3.07 0.64 3.11
C LEU A 160 4.15 1.16 4.06
N LYS A 161 4.42 0.44 5.16
CA LYS A 161 5.47 0.78 6.13
C LYS A 161 6.87 0.87 5.53
N ALA A 162 7.24 -0.07 4.66
CA ALA A 162 8.55 -0.08 4.04
C ALA A 162 8.67 1.05 2.99
N LEU A 163 7.61 1.29 2.22
CA LEU A 163 7.59 2.35 1.22
C LEU A 163 7.57 3.75 1.85
N THR A 164 6.83 3.97 2.93
CA THR A 164 6.82 5.26 3.62
C THR A 164 8.17 5.55 4.26
N LEU A 165 8.84 4.53 4.80
CA LEU A 165 10.20 4.70 5.31
C LEU A 165 11.17 5.03 4.16
N LYS A 166 11.13 4.27 3.06
CA LYS A 166 12.04 4.42 1.93
C LYS A 166 11.85 5.73 1.16
N ARG A 167 10.60 6.15 0.93
CA ARG A 167 10.26 7.27 0.04
C ARG A 167 10.02 8.58 0.79
N LEU A 168 9.50 8.51 2.01
CA LEU A 168 9.10 9.68 2.80
C LEU A 168 9.95 9.85 4.07
N ASN A 169 10.89 8.95 4.35
CA ASN A 169 11.66 8.90 5.60
C ASN A 169 10.78 8.91 6.86
N ARG A 170 9.61 8.27 6.79
CA ARG A 170 8.61 8.23 7.87
C ARG A 170 8.33 6.80 8.32
N VAL A 171 8.51 6.56 9.62
CA VAL A 171 8.10 5.31 10.28
C VAL A 171 6.63 5.40 10.66
N ILE A 172 5.85 4.42 10.24
CA ILE A 172 4.44 4.21 10.62
C ILE A 172 4.27 2.83 11.26
N GLN A 173 3.12 2.57 11.89
CA GLN A 173 2.78 1.26 12.47
C GLN A 173 3.87 0.76 13.44
N VAL A 174 4.18 1.59 14.44
CA VAL A 174 5.23 1.31 15.43
C VAL A 174 4.87 0.06 16.24
N LYS A 175 5.85 -0.81 16.50
CA LYS A 175 5.66 -2.08 17.23
C LYS A 175 4.97 -1.83 18.58
N ASN A 176 4.13 -2.78 19.00
CA ASN A 176 3.36 -2.77 20.25
C ASN A 176 2.21 -1.74 20.34
N ARG A 177 1.99 -0.95 19.29
CA ARG A 177 0.77 -0.14 19.11
C ARG A 177 0.03 -0.74 17.91
N GLY A 178 -1.23 -1.13 18.07
CA GLY A 178 -2.01 -1.58 16.92
C GLY A 178 -2.10 -0.49 15.86
N HIS A 179 -2.36 -0.86 14.59
CA HIS A 179 -2.28 0.12 13.51
C HIS A 179 -3.40 1.16 13.62
N ASN A 180 -3.12 2.37 13.16
CA ASN A 180 -4.10 3.44 13.08
C ASN A 180 -4.49 3.65 11.61
N SER A 181 -5.75 3.32 11.27
CA SER A 181 -6.29 3.52 9.93
C SER A 181 -6.12 4.95 9.38
N LEU A 182 -6.09 5.97 10.25
CA LEU A 182 -5.86 7.36 9.84
C LEU A 182 -4.40 7.61 9.45
N GLU A 183 -3.45 7.01 10.18
CA GLU A 183 -2.02 7.06 9.84
C GLU A 183 -1.80 6.39 8.49
N ASP A 184 -2.42 5.23 8.26
CA ASP A 184 -2.32 4.50 6.99
C ASP A 184 -2.92 5.28 5.81
N ALA A 185 -4.06 5.95 6.01
CA ALA A 185 -4.70 6.77 4.98
C ALA A 185 -3.86 7.99 4.59
N LEU A 186 -3.33 8.72 5.59
CA LEU A 186 -2.41 9.83 5.36
C LEU A 186 -1.11 9.36 4.68
N ALA A 187 -0.59 8.22 5.12
CA ALA A 187 0.60 7.63 4.55
C ALA A 187 0.46 7.24 3.09
N THR A 188 -0.69 6.66 2.74
CA THR A 188 -1.05 6.31 1.37
C THR A 188 -1.17 7.56 0.49
N ARG A 189 -1.84 8.61 0.99
CA ARG A 189 -1.95 9.91 0.31
C ARG A 189 -0.57 10.49 -0.01
N ASP A 190 0.28 10.60 1.01
CA ASP A 190 1.59 11.24 0.87
C ASP A 190 2.51 10.43 -0.06
N LEU A 191 2.40 9.09 -0.03
CA LEU A 191 3.13 8.22 -0.94
C LEU A 191 2.70 8.46 -2.40
N LEU A 192 1.41 8.63 -2.66
CA LEU A 192 0.94 8.97 -4.01
C LEU A 192 1.41 10.36 -4.45
N HIS A 193 1.40 11.36 -3.57
CA HIS A 193 1.97 12.68 -3.87
C HIS A 193 3.44 12.57 -4.27
N TRP A 194 4.24 11.78 -3.55
CA TRP A 194 5.63 11.50 -3.89
C TRP A 194 5.78 10.89 -5.29
N HIS A 195 4.90 9.96 -5.66
CA HIS A 195 4.89 9.38 -7.00
C HIS A 195 4.60 10.41 -8.09
N ILE A 196 3.57 11.23 -7.90
CA ILE A 196 3.16 12.28 -8.84
C ILE A 196 4.31 13.27 -9.06
N ASP A 197 4.91 13.78 -7.98
CA ASP A 197 6.03 14.72 -8.04
C ASP A 197 7.22 14.13 -8.82
N ARG A 198 7.55 12.86 -8.58
CA ARG A 198 8.66 12.20 -9.28
C ARG A 198 8.38 12.00 -10.77
N THR A 199 7.14 11.66 -11.15
CA THR A 199 6.72 11.50 -12.55
C THR A 199 6.70 12.84 -13.29
N LEU A 200 6.28 13.92 -12.64
CA LEU A 200 6.29 15.26 -13.23
C LEU A 200 7.72 15.75 -13.46
N LYS A 201 8.62 15.54 -12.48
CA LYS A 201 10.04 15.89 -12.61
C LYS A 201 10.73 15.13 -13.75
N SER A 202 10.52 13.82 -13.85
CA SER A 202 11.12 13.04 -14.95
C SER A 202 10.60 13.47 -16.33
N SER A 203 9.32 13.84 -16.42
CA SER A 203 8.73 14.32 -17.67
C SER A 203 9.31 15.68 -18.08
N ALA A 204 9.58 16.56 -17.12
CA ALA A 204 10.21 17.85 -17.37
C ALA A 204 11.70 17.73 -17.76
N GLU A 205 12.42 16.74 -17.23
CA GLU A 205 13.82 16.47 -17.57
C GLU A 205 13.98 15.83 -18.95
N GLY A 206 13.04 14.99 -19.40
CA GLY A 206 13.07 14.37 -20.73
C GLY A 206 12.63 15.28 -21.89
N LEU A 207 12.20 16.50 -21.60
CA LEU A 207 11.82 17.54 -22.58
C LEU A 207 12.92 18.59 -22.81
N ARG A 208 14.12 18.39 -22.24
CA ARG A 208 15.31 19.21 -22.47
C ARG A 208 16.38 18.40 -23.21
#